data_AF-A0AA47EN73-F1
#
_entry.id   AF-A0AA47EN73-F1
#
_cell.length_a   1.000
_cell.length_b   1.000
_cell.length_c   1.000
_cell.angle_alpha   90.00
_cell.angle_beta   90.00
_cell.angle_gamma   90.00
#
_symmetry.space_group_name_H-M   'P 1'
#
loop_
_entity.id
_entity.type
_entity.pdbx_description
1 polymer ?
#
loop_
_entity_poly.entity_id
_entity_poly.type
_entity_poly.pdbx_seq_one_letter_code
_entity_poly.pdbx_strand_id
1 'polypeptide(L)'
;MDKIDKYIKNVINGLDLDKKEIDELKTQFKDHIFSLKAEYLEKSYSDDKSIDLALEDFGNENNISEMFDNNETMFFSTYKKVIFVIFGIYLFLLLVYLICVSSLGPANLRFNIISIIPFRTIISIIKAILADGLNINTYMVPSGCLWFIPMGVFIPLINCKANSFKYAIKTFIIIVLLIQVVNFVVGRVGNIDFAIIHLLGCLIGYGIFKILMKSKILKKVKSVLTY
;
A
#
# COMPACT_ATOMS: atom_id res chain seq x y z
N MET A 1 -38.36 19.07 11.09
CA MET A 1 -36.90 18.81 11.01
C MET A 1 -36.21 20.08 11.44
N ASP A 2 -35.29 19.97 12.39
CA ASP A 2 -34.52 21.10 12.92
C ASP A 2 -33.78 21.80 11.76
N LYS A 3 -33.70 23.15 11.76
CA LYS A 3 -33.04 23.93 10.69
C LYS A 3 -31.61 23.39 10.42
N ILE A 4 -30.92 23.01 11.50
CA ILE A 4 -29.58 22.42 11.51
C ILE A 4 -29.55 21.07 10.79
N ASP A 5 -30.51 20.17 11.05
CA ASP A 5 -30.54 18.85 10.42
C ASP A 5 -30.76 18.93 8.90
N LYS A 6 -31.49 19.96 8.43
CA LYS A 6 -31.71 20.21 7.00
C LYS A 6 -30.43 20.69 6.32
N TYR A 7 -29.73 21.64 6.94
CA TYR A 7 -28.45 22.16 6.44
C TYR A 7 -27.39 21.05 6.35
N ILE A 8 -27.21 20.25 7.42
CA ILE A 8 -26.23 19.15 7.41
C ILE A 8 -26.54 18.12 6.32
N LYS A 9 -27.83 17.80 6.10
CA LYS A 9 -28.22 16.87 5.03
C LYS A 9 -27.86 17.39 3.63
N ASN A 10 -27.98 18.70 3.40
CA ASN A 10 -27.61 19.31 2.12
C ASN A 10 -26.09 19.27 1.89
N VAL A 11 -25.30 19.62 2.91
CA VAL A 11 -23.83 19.58 2.84
C VAL A 11 -23.33 18.15 2.60
N ILE A 12 -23.90 17.16 3.31
CA ILE A 12 -23.49 15.75 3.18
C ILE A 12 -23.91 15.13 1.85
N ASN A 13 -25.07 15.50 1.29
CA ASN A 13 -25.51 14.96 0.00
C ASN A 13 -24.56 15.31 -1.16
N GLY A 14 -23.68 16.31 -0.99
CA GLY A 14 -22.63 16.64 -1.94
C GLY A 14 -21.34 15.81 -1.80
N LEU A 15 -21.23 14.94 -0.79
CA LEU A 15 -20.01 14.19 -0.47
C LEU A 15 -20.15 12.69 -0.82
N ASP A 16 -19.20 12.12 -1.57
CA ASP A 16 -19.16 10.69 -1.92
C ASP A 16 -18.45 9.86 -0.82
N LEU A 17 -19.16 9.61 0.30
CA LEU A 17 -18.61 8.95 1.50
C LEU A 17 -19.35 7.66 1.89
N ASP A 18 -18.68 6.75 2.62
CA ASP A 18 -19.30 5.53 3.16
C ASP A 18 -20.36 5.88 4.23
N LYS A 19 -21.40 5.05 4.37
CA LYS A 19 -22.55 5.32 5.25
C LYS A 19 -22.14 5.56 6.72
N LYS A 20 -21.08 4.89 7.17
CA LYS A 20 -20.52 5.06 8.53
C LYS A 20 -19.77 6.38 8.70
N GLU A 21 -19.05 6.84 7.67
CA GLU A 21 -18.36 8.13 7.68
C GLU A 21 -19.38 9.28 7.63
N ILE A 22 -20.46 9.12 6.87
CA ILE A 22 -21.60 10.05 6.84
C ILE A 22 -22.22 10.22 8.23
N ASP A 23 -22.47 9.12 8.94
CA ASP A 23 -23.08 9.18 10.27
C ASP A 23 -22.14 9.82 11.31
N GLU A 24 -20.83 9.55 11.23
CA GLU A 24 -19.83 10.19 12.12
C GLU A 24 -19.67 11.69 11.82
N LEU A 25 -19.61 12.08 10.54
CA LEU A 25 -19.49 13.47 10.11
C LEU A 25 -20.73 14.27 10.51
N LYS A 26 -21.92 13.67 10.37
CA LYS A 26 -23.19 14.27 10.78
C LYS A 26 -23.19 14.62 12.27
N THR A 27 -22.69 13.72 13.12
CA THR A 27 -22.56 13.96 14.56
C THR A 27 -21.59 15.10 14.83
N GLN A 28 -20.40 15.09 14.21
CA GLN A 28 -19.40 16.14 14.42
C GLN A 28 -19.88 17.54 14.00
N PHE A 29 -20.55 17.64 12.85
CA PHE A 29 -21.09 18.92 12.37
C PHE A 29 -22.21 19.43 13.29
N LYS A 30 -23.07 18.51 13.76
CA LYS A 30 -24.15 18.85 14.69
C LYS A 30 -23.59 19.35 16.01
N ASP A 31 -22.58 18.69 16.56
CA ASP A 31 -21.93 19.11 17.80
C ASP A 31 -21.26 20.49 17.65
N HIS A 32 -20.59 20.75 16.53
CA HIS A 32 -19.95 22.04 16.30
C HIS A 32 -20.97 23.18 16.14
N ILE A 33 -22.03 22.97 15.35
CA ILE A 33 -23.09 23.99 15.16
C ILE A 33 -23.82 24.26 16.49
N PHE A 34 -24.04 23.24 17.32
CA PHE A 34 -24.63 23.46 18.65
C PHE A 34 -23.70 24.23 19.58
N SER A 35 -22.38 24.00 19.51
CA SER A 35 -21.40 24.78 20.26
C SER A 35 -21.45 26.27 19.85
N LEU A 36 -21.51 26.55 18.54
CA LEU A 36 -21.62 27.93 18.02
C LEU A 36 -22.95 28.57 18.45
N LYS A 37 -24.06 27.82 18.34
CA LYS A 37 -25.38 28.28 18.81
C LYS A 37 -25.35 28.65 20.29
N ALA A 38 -24.72 27.83 21.14
CA ALA A 38 -24.61 28.10 22.57
C ALA A 38 -23.82 29.39 22.85
N GLU A 39 -22.75 29.64 22.11
CA GLU A 39 -21.96 30.87 22.21
C GLU A 39 -22.77 32.13 21.84
N TYR A 40 -23.66 32.02 20.84
CA TYR A 40 -24.57 33.10 20.46
C TYR A 40 -25.72 33.30 21.47
N LEU A 41 -26.20 32.23 22.09
CA LEU A 41 -27.16 32.32 23.18
C LEU A 41 -26.55 33.04 24.40
N GLU A 42 -25.29 32.77 24.73
CA GLU A 42 -24.55 33.49 25.80
C GLU A 42 -24.38 34.99 25.48
N LYS A 43 -24.22 35.33 24.20
CA LYS A 43 -24.20 36.73 23.71
C LYS A 43 -25.60 37.38 23.68
N SER A 44 -26.62 36.77 24.30
CA SER A 44 -28.00 37.27 24.44
C SER A 44 -28.77 37.43 23.13
N TYR A 45 -28.41 36.68 22.08
CA TYR A 45 -29.22 36.61 20.86
C TYR A 45 -30.45 35.71 21.05
N SER A 46 -31.52 35.94 20.28
CA SER A 46 -32.69 35.04 20.27
C SER A 46 -32.32 33.67 19.69
N ASP A 47 -33.04 32.62 20.09
CA ASP A 47 -32.75 31.25 19.67
C ASP A 47 -32.70 31.10 18.14
N ASP A 48 -33.67 31.66 17.44
CA ASP A 48 -33.72 31.66 15.97
C ASP A 48 -32.55 32.41 15.33
N LYS A 49 -32.18 33.56 15.88
CA LYS A 49 -31.08 34.39 15.36
C LYS A 49 -29.71 33.74 15.63
N SER A 50 -29.60 33.01 16.74
CA SER A 50 -28.39 32.26 17.11
C SER A 50 -28.16 31.07 16.18
N ILE A 51 -29.22 30.41 15.72
CA ILE A 51 -29.13 29.34 14.72
C ILE A 51 -28.66 29.91 13.38
N ASP A 52 -29.24 31.01 12.93
CA ASP A 52 -28.90 31.59 11.63
C ASP A 52 -27.42 32.07 11.61
N LEU A 53 -26.95 32.71 12.69
CA LEU A 53 -25.54 33.11 12.86
C LEU A 53 -24.59 31.91 12.96
N ALA A 54 -24.96 30.86 13.68
CA ALA A 54 -24.15 29.65 13.80
C ALA A 54 -23.99 28.93 12.43
N LEU A 55 -25.03 28.94 11.60
CA LEU A 55 -24.97 28.37 10.25
C LEU A 55 -24.14 29.23 9.29
N GLU A 56 -24.20 30.56 9.43
CA GLU A 56 -23.38 31.50 8.64
C GLU A 56 -21.88 31.37 8.98
N ASP A 57 -21.54 31.30 10.27
CA ASP A 57 -20.16 31.10 10.75
C ASP A 57 -19.59 29.72 10.39
N PHE A 58 -20.44 28.69 10.41
CA PHE A 58 -20.03 27.34 10.01
C PHE A 58 -19.66 27.27 8.51
N GLY A 59 -20.24 28.16 7.69
CA GLY A 59 -19.86 28.38 6.30
C GLY A 59 -20.97 28.09 5.29
N ASN A 60 -20.79 28.53 4.04
CA ASN A 60 -21.77 28.33 2.98
C ASN A 60 -21.67 26.89 2.42
N GLU A 61 -22.80 26.25 2.09
CA GLU A 61 -22.89 24.83 1.71
C GLU A 61 -21.87 24.43 0.62
N ASN A 62 -21.59 25.34 -0.32
CA ASN A 62 -20.64 25.14 -1.43
C ASN A 62 -19.16 25.24 -1.04
N ASN A 63 -18.81 26.05 -0.03
CA ASN A 63 -17.41 26.20 0.42
C ASN A 63 -16.94 24.96 1.18
N ILE A 64 -17.85 24.30 1.90
CA ILE A 64 -17.52 23.11 2.67
C ILE A 64 -17.27 21.93 1.72
N SER A 65 -18.14 21.69 0.74
CA SER A 65 -17.89 20.65 -0.28
C SER A 65 -16.59 20.91 -1.06
N GLU A 66 -16.32 22.16 -1.45
CA GLU A 66 -15.08 22.53 -2.14
C GLU A 66 -13.82 22.39 -1.25
N MET A 67 -13.92 22.66 0.06
CA MET A 67 -12.84 22.39 1.02
C MET A 67 -12.58 20.90 1.22
N PHE A 68 -13.62 20.06 1.24
CA PHE A 68 -13.46 18.61 1.33
C PHE A 68 -12.86 18.03 0.04
N ASP A 69 -13.32 18.47 -1.14
CA ASP A 69 -12.75 18.03 -2.42
C ASP A 69 -11.27 18.45 -2.58
N ASN A 70 -10.94 19.70 -2.24
CA ASN A 70 -9.57 20.20 -2.34
C ASN A 70 -8.63 19.57 -1.29
N ASN A 71 -9.12 19.32 -0.07
CA ASN A 71 -8.32 18.63 0.93
C ASN A 71 -8.12 17.15 0.55
N GLU A 72 -9.18 16.44 0.16
CA GLU A 72 -9.06 15.04 -0.27
C GLU A 72 -8.06 14.89 -1.43
N THR A 73 -8.18 15.70 -2.48
CA THR A 73 -7.26 15.66 -3.63
C THR A 73 -5.80 15.96 -3.25
N MET A 74 -5.55 16.91 -2.33
CA MET A 74 -4.22 17.25 -1.84
C MET A 74 -3.62 16.15 -0.92
N PHE A 75 -4.45 15.56 -0.05
CA PHE A 75 -4.08 14.41 0.79
C PHE A 75 -3.72 13.19 -0.07
N PHE A 76 -4.50 12.95 -1.13
CA PHE A 76 -4.32 11.83 -2.04
C PHE A 76 -3.01 11.92 -2.85
N SER A 77 -2.71 13.09 -3.41
CA SER A 77 -1.44 13.33 -4.12
C SER A 77 -0.21 13.12 -3.24
N THR A 78 -0.29 13.49 -1.96
CA THR A 78 0.82 13.36 -1.00
C THR A 78 1.06 11.91 -0.61
N TYR A 79 0.01 11.14 -0.31
CA TYR A 79 0.15 9.74 0.10
C TYR A 79 0.73 8.86 -1.02
N LYS A 80 0.35 9.13 -2.28
CA LYS A 80 0.93 8.48 -3.46
C LYS A 80 2.43 8.70 -3.53
N LYS A 81 2.90 9.94 -3.39
CA LYS A 81 4.34 10.28 -3.37
C LYS A 81 5.07 9.54 -2.24
N VAL A 82 4.51 9.50 -1.04
CA VAL A 82 5.10 8.79 0.11
C VAL A 82 5.26 7.30 -0.17
N ILE A 83 4.23 6.62 -0.73
CA ILE A 83 4.36 5.21 -1.12
C ILE A 83 5.48 5.00 -2.12
N PHE A 84 5.56 5.85 -3.16
CA PHE A 84 6.62 5.74 -4.17
C PHE A 84 8.01 5.93 -3.57
N VAL A 85 8.18 6.86 -2.63
CA VAL A 85 9.44 7.08 -1.92
C VAL A 85 9.80 5.84 -1.08
N ILE A 86 8.87 5.31 -0.29
CA ILE A 86 9.09 4.10 0.52
C ILE A 86 9.44 2.91 -0.38
N PHE A 87 8.71 2.74 -1.50
CA PHE A 87 8.99 1.69 -2.46
C PHE A 87 10.37 1.85 -3.11
N GLY A 88 10.77 3.09 -3.44
CA GLY A 88 12.10 3.41 -3.95
C GLY A 88 13.22 3.06 -2.96
N ILE A 89 13.05 3.41 -1.68
CA ILE A 89 13.99 3.04 -0.60
C ILE A 89 14.08 1.52 -0.48
N TYR A 90 12.95 0.83 -0.49
CA TYR A 90 12.91 -0.64 -0.48
C TYR A 90 13.66 -1.25 -1.69
N LEU A 91 13.43 -0.75 -2.90
CA LEU A 91 14.12 -1.23 -4.10
C LEU A 91 15.64 -1.02 -4.01
N PHE A 92 16.07 0.10 -3.45
CA PHE A 92 17.50 0.36 -3.20
C PHE A 92 18.09 -0.66 -2.21
N LEU A 93 17.41 -0.93 -1.09
CA LEU A 93 17.85 -1.93 -0.12
C LEU A 93 17.85 -3.34 -0.73
N LEU A 94 16.84 -3.69 -1.52
CA LEU A 94 16.76 -4.96 -2.25
C LEU A 94 17.93 -5.10 -3.22
N LEU A 95 18.30 -4.04 -3.93
CA LEU A 95 19.45 -4.03 -4.84
C LEU A 95 20.75 -4.30 -4.06
N VAL A 96 20.98 -3.61 -2.94
CA VAL A 96 22.15 -3.83 -2.09
C VAL A 96 22.20 -5.27 -1.58
N TYR A 97 21.05 -5.81 -1.14
CA TYR A 97 20.94 -7.22 -0.72
C TYR A 97 21.33 -8.18 -1.85
N LEU A 98 20.80 -7.99 -3.06
CA LEU A 98 21.11 -8.84 -4.21
C LEU A 98 22.60 -8.77 -4.59
N ILE A 99 23.23 -7.60 -4.49
CA ILE A 99 24.68 -7.42 -4.71
C ILE A 99 25.49 -8.17 -3.65
N CYS A 100 25.10 -8.07 -2.37
CA CYS A 100 25.82 -8.72 -1.27
C CYS A 100 25.73 -10.24 -1.36
N VAL A 101 24.53 -10.77 -1.52
CA VAL A 101 24.27 -12.22 -1.64
C VAL A 101 24.99 -12.83 -2.83
N SER A 102 24.98 -12.15 -3.97
CA SER A 102 25.71 -12.63 -5.16
C SER A 102 27.23 -12.59 -5.00
N SER A 103 27.75 -11.70 -4.16
CA SER A 103 29.19 -11.59 -3.86
C SER A 103 29.67 -12.67 -2.89
N LEU A 104 28.81 -13.11 -1.97
CA LEU A 104 29.05 -14.19 -1.00
C LEU A 104 28.92 -15.59 -1.60
N GLY A 105 28.36 -15.71 -2.81
CA GLY A 105 28.27 -16.98 -3.52
C GLY A 105 29.65 -17.55 -3.89
N PRO A 106 29.84 -18.88 -3.85
CA PRO A 106 31.09 -19.52 -4.30
C PRO A 106 31.48 -19.05 -5.71
N ALA A 107 32.74 -18.63 -5.90
CA ALA A 107 33.23 -18.12 -7.19
C ALA A 107 32.96 -19.10 -8.36
N ASN A 108 32.93 -20.40 -8.05
CA ASN A 108 32.73 -21.52 -8.97
C ASN A 108 31.28 -21.61 -9.54
N LEU A 109 30.33 -20.85 -8.99
CA LEU A 109 28.95 -20.77 -9.45
C LEU A 109 28.70 -19.58 -10.40
N ARG A 110 29.69 -18.68 -10.55
CA ARG A 110 29.63 -17.58 -11.51
C ARG A 110 29.75 -18.19 -12.92
N PHE A 111 28.74 -17.97 -13.78
CA PHE A 111 28.62 -18.56 -15.13
C PHE A 111 28.48 -20.09 -15.20
N ASN A 112 27.85 -20.72 -14.21
CA ASN A 112 27.60 -22.15 -14.27
C ASN A 112 26.29 -22.46 -15.02
N ILE A 113 26.41 -23.06 -16.21
CA ILE A 113 25.27 -23.50 -17.06
C ILE A 113 24.31 -24.43 -16.29
N ILE A 114 24.84 -25.14 -15.28
CA ILE A 114 24.07 -26.09 -14.49
C ILE A 114 23.10 -25.39 -13.51
N SER A 115 23.21 -24.06 -13.33
CA SER A 115 22.27 -23.24 -12.53
C SER A 115 20.97 -22.89 -13.27
N ILE A 116 20.81 -23.34 -14.53
CA ILE A 116 19.59 -23.18 -15.32
C ILE A 116 18.62 -24.35 -15.11
N ILE A 117 19.07 -25.48 -14.56
CA ILE A 117 18.23 -26.66 -14.33
C ILE A 117 17.32 -26.42 -13.11
N PRO A 118 15.98 -26.45 -13.27
CA PRO A 118 15.06 -26.26 -12.16
C PRO A 118 15.20 -27.32 -11.07
N PHE A 119 14.95 -26.90 -9.84
CA PHE A 119 14.95 -27.63 -8.58
C PHE A 119 16.30 -28.18 -8.10
N ARG A 120 17.36 -28.11 -8.90
CA ARG A 120 18.65 -28.70 -8.55
C ARG A 120 19.25 -28.07 -7.29
N THR A 121 19.24 -26.74 -7.22
CA THR A 121 19.76 -25.95 -6.10
C THR A 121 18.88 -26.11 -4.88
N ILE A 122 17.56 -26.04 -5.07
CA ILE A 122 16.59 -26.25 -3.98
C ILE A 122 16.79 -27.63 -3.35
N ILE A 123 16.87 -28.69 -4.16
CA ILE A 123 17.09 -30.06 -3.66
C ILE A 123 18.45 -30.18 -2.96
N SER A 124 19.51 -29.59 -3.52
CA SER A 124 20.83 -29.58 -2.88
C SER A 124 20.81 -28.92 -1.51
N ILE A 125 20.06 -27.82 -1.37
CA ILE A 125 19.91 -27.10 -0.10
C ILE A 125 19.07 -27.91 0.87
N ILE A 126 17.96 -28.51 0.43
CA ILE A 126 17.15 -29.39 1.29
C ILE A 126 18.00 -30.52 1.84
N LYS A 127 18.81 -31.17 1.00
CA LYS A 127 19.75 -32.22 1.46
C LYS A 127 20.76 -31.69 2.46
N ALA A 128 21.34 -30.51 2.23
CA ALA A 128 22.29 -29.89 3.15
C ALA A 128 21.64 -29.56 4.50
N ILE A 129 20.42 -29.02 4.52
CA ILE A 129 19.66 -28.74 5.75
C ILE A 129 19.35 -30.03 6.51
N LEU A 130 18.97 -31.09 5.80
CA LEU A 130 18.67 -32.38 6.42
C LEU A 130 19.91 -33.09 6.98
N ALA A 131 21.07 -32.90 6.35
CA ALA A 131 22.33 -33.51 6.77
C ALA A 131 23.04 -32.72 7.88
N ASP A 132 23.16 -31.40 7.72
CA ASP A 132 24.03 -30.55 8.53
C ASP A 132 23.26 -29.52 9.38
N GLY A 133 21.92 -29.50 9.29
CA GLY A 133 21.08 -28.48 9.93
C GLY A 133 21.14 -27.12 9.22
N LEU A 134 20.59 -26.09 9.88
CA LEU A 134 20.60 -24.72 9.34
C LEU A 134 21.93 -24.03 9.65
N ASN A 135 22.66 -23.66 8.59
CA ASN A 135 23.86 -22.82 8.64
C ASN A 135 23.69 -21.57 7.75
N ILE A 136 24.58 -20.58 7.88
CA ILE A 136 24.58 -19.29 7.15
C ILE A 136 24.34 -19.46 5.64
N ASN A 137 24.98 -20.45 5.01
CA ASN A 137 24.81 -20.72 3.58
C ASN A 137 23.40 -21.23 3.22
N THR A 138 22.72 -21.91 4.14
CA THR A 138 21.35 -22.40 3.95
C THR A 138 20.29 -21.33 4.25
N TYR A 139 20.61 -20.33 5.07
CA TYR A 139 19.73 -19.17 5.34
C TYR A 139 19.56 -18.23 4.13
N MET A 140 20.50 -18.27 3.18
CA MET A 140 20.53 -17.39 2.01
C MET A 140 19.31 -17.56 1.07
N VAL A 141 18.65 -18.72 1.12
CA VAL A 141 17.47 -19.03 0.29
C VAL A 141 16.14 -18.62 0.92
N PRO A 142 15.84 -18.98 2.19
CA PRO A 142 14.68 -18.45 2.88
C PRO A 142 14.66 -16.91 2.91
N SER A 143 15.83 -16.27 3.07
CA SER A 143 15.93 -14.81 3.05
C SER A 143 15.56 -14.21 1.69
N GLY A 144 15.90 -14.87 0.58
CA GLY A 144 15.50 -14.44 -0.76
C GLY A 144 13.98 -14.38 -0.95
N CYS A 145 13.22 -15.28 -0.32
CA CYS A 145 11.77 -15.23 -0.34
C CYS A 145 11.23 -14.00 0.41
N LEU A 146 11.74 -13.76 1.62
CA LEU A 146 11.29 -12.67 2.50
C LEU A 146 11.49 -11.29 1.87
N TRP A 147 12.63 -11.08 1.22
CA TRP A 147 12.95 -9.80 0.56
C TRP A 147 12.01 -9.46 -0.59
N PHE A 148 11.31 -10.43 -1.18
CA PHE A 148 10.37 -10.23 -2.29
C PHE A 148 8.90 -10.09 -1.85
N ILE A 149 8.59 -10.31 -0.57
CA ILE A 149 7.24 -10.10 -0.01
C ILE A 149 6.77 -8.64 -0.19
N PRO A 150 7.58 -7.60 0.14
CA PRO A 150 7.13 -6.23 -0.04
C PRO A 150 6.80 -5.90 -1.51
N MET A 151 7.56 -6.45 -2.48
CA MET A 151 7.26 -6.27 -3.90
C MET A 151 5.88 -6.82 -4.28
N GLY A 152 5.48 -7.96 -3.72
CA GLY A 152 4.15 -8.53 -3.88
C GLY A 152 3.02 -7.65 -3.33
N VAL A 153 3.31 -6.81 -2.34
CA VAL A 153 2.36 -5.83 -1.77
C VAL A 153 2.33 -4.53 -2.57
N PHE A 154 3.50 -3.97 -2.91
CA PHE A 154 3.61 -2.66 -3.55
C PHE A 154 3.12 -2.64 -5.00
N ILE A 155 3.37 -3.70 -5.78
CA ILE A 155 2.95 -3.75 -7.18
C ILE A 155 1.43 -3.57 -7.37
N PRO A 156 0.55 -4.32 -6.69
CA PRO A 156 -0.90 -4.13 -6.80
C PRO A 156 -1.42 -2.87 -6.08
N LEU A 157 -0.61 -2.29 -5.19
CA LEU A 157 -0.90 -1.01 -4.54
C LEU A 157 -0.69 0.16 -5.52
N ILE A 158 0.43 0.16 -6.23
CA ILE A 158 0.82 1.21 -7.18
C ILE A 158 0.10 1.07 -8.53
N ASN A 159 -0.12 -0.16 -9.00
CA ASN A 159 -0.76 -0.44 -10.28
C ASN A 159 -2.12 -1.11 -10.09
N CYS A 160 -3.18 -0.36 -10.37
CA CYS A 160 -4.56 -0.82 -10.19
C CYS A 160 -4.90 -2.05 -11.05
N LYS A 161 -4.25 -2.23 -12.21
CA LYS A 161 -4.41 -3.42 -13.07
C LYS A 161 -3.87 -4.69 -12.39
N ALA A 162 -2.83 -4.55 -11.57
CA ALA A 162 -2.23 -5.66 -10.82
C ALA A 162 -3.08 -6.12 -9.62
N ASN A 163 -4.27 -5.55 -9.41
CA ASN A 163 -5.26 -6.13 -8.50
C ASN A 163 -5.91 -7.41 -9.07
N SER A 164 -5.80 -7.64 -10.38
CA SER A 164 -6.12 -8.92 -11.00
C SER A 164 -4.97 -9.90 -10.78
N PHE A 165 -5.27 -11.09 -10.24
CA PHE A 165 -4.25 -12.11 -9.98
C PHE A 165 -3.45 -12.47 -11.24
N LYS A 166 -4.12 -12.56 -12.40
CA LYS A 166 -3.49 -12.85 -13.70
C LYS A 166 -2.48 -11.77 -14.10
N TYR A 167 -2.79 -10.51 -13.82
CA TYR A 167 -1.89 -9.39 -14.14
C TYR A 167 -0.73 -9.30 -13.14
N ALA A 168 -1.01 -9.53 -11.85
CA ALA A 168 0.00 -9.59 -10.81
C ALA A 168 1.05 -10.67 -11.10
N ILE A 169 0.61 -11.91 -11.34
CA ILE A 169 1.53 -13.04 -11.57
C ILE A 169 2.37 -12.83 -12.83
N LYS A 170 1.79 -12.30 -13.91
CA LYS A 170 2.53 -11.94 -15.13
C LYS A 170 3.62 -10.89 -14.83
N THR A 171 3.26 -9.87 -14.05
CA THR A 171 4.20 -8.80 -13.65
C THR A 171 5.34 -9.36 -12.79
N PHE A 172 5.02 -10.22 -11.82
CA PHE A 172 6.02 -10.85 -10.95
C PHE A 172 6.98 -11.73 -11.75
N ILE A 173 6.47 -12.57 -12.65
CA ILE A 173 7.30 -13.44 -13.51
C ILE A 173 8.27 -12.59 -14.33
N ILE A 174 7.79 -11.53 -14.99
CA ILE A 174 8.62 -10.66 -15.81
C ILE A 174 9.74 -10.02 -14.97
N ILE A 175 9.40 -9.42 -13.83
CA ILE A 175 10.39 -8.73 -12.98
C ILE A 175 11.42 -9.71 -12.42
N VAL A 176 10.96 -10.85 -11.90
CA VAL A 176 11.85 -11.86 -11.30
C VAL A 176 12.81 -12.45 -12.35
N LEU A 177 12.33 -12.71 -13.57
CA LEU A 177 13.18 -13.17 -14.66
C LEU A 177 14.17 -12.08 -15.10
N LEU A 178 13.74 -10.82 -15.21
CA LEU A 178 14.64 -9.70 -15.52
C LEU A 178 15.77 -9.59 -14.48
N ILE A 179 15.46 -9.75 -13.20
CA ILE A 179 16.47 -9.75 -12.13
C ILE A 179 17.48 -10.89 -12.33
N GLN A 180 17.04 -12.10 -12.69
CA GLN A 180 17.95 -13.21 -12.96
C GLN A 180 18.81 -12.97 -14.21
N VAL A 181 18.24 -12.38 -15.26
CA VAL A 181 18.99 -11.99 -16.46
C VAL A 181 20.05 -10.96 -16.11
N VAL A 182 19.72 -9.92 -15.34
CA VAL A 182 20.69 -8.91 -14.89
C VAL A 182 21.80 -9.55 -14.06
N ASN A 183 21.46 -10.44 -13.12
CA ASN A 183 22.47 -11.15 -12.34
C ASN A 183 23.38 -11.99 -13.25
N PHE A 184 22.82 -12.71 -14.22
CA PHE A 184 23.60 -13.49 -15.17
C PHE A 184 24.56 -12.61 -16.02
N VAL A 185 24.06 -11.50 -16.58
CA VAL A 185 24.85 -10.58 -17.42
C VAL A 185 25.97 -9.88 -16.65
N VAL A 186 25.73 -9.51 -15.39
CA VAL A 186 26.72 -8.89 -14.50
C VAL A 186 27.74 -9.91 -13.96
N GLY A 187 27.67 -11.17 -14.40
CA GLY A 187 28.58 -12.24 -14.00
C GLY A 187 28.38 -12.73 -12.57
N ARG A 188 27.15 -12.59 -12.07
CA ARG A 188 26.68 -13.11 -10.79
C ARG A 188 25.96 -14.44 -10.99
N VAL A 189 25.59 -15.08 -9.88
CA VAL A 189 24.88 -16.36 -9.89
C VAL A 189 23.43 -16.14 -10.34
N GLY A 190 23.19 -16.20 -11.66
CA GLY A 190 21.84 -16.34 -12.23
C GLY A 190 21.35 -17.76 -12.04
N ASN A 191 20.25 -17.95 -11.31
CA ASN A 191 19.74 -19.28 -10.95
C ASN A 191 18.22 -19.33 -11.03
N ILE A 192 17.70 -20.29 -11.81
CA ILE A 192 16.26 -20.44 -12.00
C ILE A 192 15.53 -20.77 -10.69
N ASP A 193 16.20 -21.45 -9.76
CA ASP A 193 15.63 -21.80 -8.46
C ASP A 193 15.42 -20.56 -7.60
N PHE A 194 16.33 -19.59 -7.67
CA PHE A 194 16.15 -18.30 -7.01
C PHE A 194 14.99 -17.51 -7.63
N ALA A 195 14.74 -17.63 -8.94
CA ALA A 195 13.52 -17.07 -9.52
C ALA A 195 12.25 -17.71 -8.93
N ILE A 196 12.23 -19.04 -8.75
CA ILE A 196 11.09 -19.72 -8.13
C ILE A 196 10.87 -19.20 -6.70
N ILE A 197 11.94 -19.08 -5.91
CA ILE A 197 11.89 -18.57 -4.53
C ILE A 197 11.41 -17.12 -4.47
N HIS A 198 11.92 -16.24 -5.32
CA HIS A 198 11.49 -14.84 -5.40
C HIS A 198 10.01 -14.72 -5.82
N LEU A 199 9.56 -15.57 -6.75
CA LEU A 199 8.17 -15.61 -7.18
C LEU A 199 7.24 -16.05 -6.02
N LEU A 200 7.66 -17.04 -5.21
CA LEU A 200 6.92 -17.42 -4.00
C LEU A 200 6.80 -16.25 -3.02
N GLY A 201 7.88 -15.49 -2.80
CA GLY A 201 7.85 -14.28 -1.98
C GLY A 201 6.82 -13.25 -2.48
N CYS A 202 6.80 -12.99 -3.80
CA CYS A 202 5.82 -12.09 -4.41
C CYS A 202 4.38 -12.58 -4.21
N LEU A 203 4.13 -13.89 -4.33
CA LEU A 203 2.81 -14.48 -4.15
C LEU A 203 2.33 -14.37 -2.69
N ILE A 204 3.21 -14.59 -1.73
CA ILE A 204 2.92 -14.38 -0.30
C ILE A 204 2.56 -12.92 -0.05
N GLY A 205 3.37 -11.98 -0.56
CA GLY A 205 3.10 -10.54 -0.49
C GLY A 205 1.76 -10.15 -1.11
N TYR A 206 1.42 -10.72 -2.26
CA TYR A 206 0.13 -10.48 -2.89
C TYR A 206 -1.05 -11.01 -2.06
N GLY A 207 -0.89 -12.16 -1.41
CA GLY A 207 -1.86 -12.69 -0.44
C GLY A 207 -2.07 -11.74 0.73
N ILE A 208 -0.98 -11.21 1.31
CA ILE A 208 -1.02 -10.18 2.35
C ILE A 208 -1.76 -8.95 1.84
N PHE A 209 -1.43 -8.45 0.65
CA PHE A 209 -2.16 -7.33 0.04
C PHE A 209 -3.66 -7.60 -0.07
N LYS A 210 -4.09 -8.79 -0.50
CA LYS A 210 -5.52 -9.13 -0.58
C LYS A 210 -6.21 -9.13 0.78
N ILE A 211 -5.55 -9.63 1.81
CA ILE A 211 -6.06 -9.60 3.20
C ILE A 211 -6.15 -8.14 3.68
N LEU A 212 -5.09 -7.36 3.47
CA LEU A 212 -5.03 -5.95 3.82
C LEU A 212 -6.11 -5.12 3.10
N MET A 213 -6.40 -5.41 1.83
CA MET A 213 -7.47 -4.74 1.07
C MET A 213 -8.88 -5.11 1.53
N LYS A 214 -9.06 -6.19 2.30
CA LYS A 214 -10.33 -6.45 2.99
C LYS A 214 -10.53 -5.54 4.20
N SER A 215 -9.45 -4.99 4.78
CA SER A 215 -9.50 -3.99 5.85
C SER A 215 -9.87 -2.61 5.31
N LYS A 216 -10.68 -1.85 6.07
CA LYS A 216 -11.20 -0.53 5.66
C LYS A 216 -10.08 0.50 5.38
N ILE A 217 -8.94 0.39 6.07
CA ILE A 217 -7.83 1.36 6.02
C ILE A 217 -7.16 1.42 4.64
N LEU A 218 -6.92 0.26 3.98
CA LEU A 218 -6.27 0.24 2.67
C LEU A 218 -7.20 0.47 1.48
N LYS A 219 -8.53 0.36 1.67
CA LYS A 219 -9.48 0.82 0.66
C LYS A 219 -9.35 2.32 0.42
N LYS A 220 -9.23 3.10 1.51
CA LYS A 220 -8.99 4.55 1.46
C LYS A 220 -7.65 4.88 0.78
N VAL A 221 -6.57 4.19 1.16
CA VAL A 221 -5.24 4.33 0.50
C VAL A 221 -5.25 3.97 -0.99
N LYS A 222 -6.10 3.05 -1.43
CA LYS A 222 -6.11 2.63 -2.83
C LYS A 222 -6.96 3.51 -3.73
N SER A 223 -8.09 4.05 -3.24
CA SER A 223 -8.87 5.03 -4.01
C SER A 223 -7.98 6.21 -4.39
N VAL A 224 -7.19 6.71 -3.43
CA VAL A 224 -6.12 7.71 -3.62
C VAL A 224 -5.19 7.44 -4.80
N LEU A 225 -4.67 6.22 -4.91
CA LEU A 225 -3.63 5.88 -5.90
C LEU A 225 -4.19 5.75 -7.31
N THR A 226 -5.50 5.51 -7.41
CA THR A 226 -6.21 5.23 -8.66
C THR A 226 -6.68 6.51 -9.37
N TYR A 227 -6.76 7.63 -8.65
CA TYR A 227 -6.85 8.99 -9.20
C TYR A 227 -5.46 9.49 -9.64
#